data_AF-A0A940ZWD0-F1
#
_entry.id   AF-A0A940ZWD0-F1
#
_cell.length_a   1.000
_cell.length_b   1.000
_cell.length_c   1.000
_cell.angle_alpha   90.00
_cell.angle_beta   90.00
_cell.angle_gamma   90.00
#
_symmetry.space_group_name_H-M   'P 1'
#
loop_
_entity.id
_entity.type
_entity.pdbx_description
1 polymer ?
#
loop_
_entity_poly.entity_id
_entity_poly.type
_entity_poly.pdbx_seq_one_letter_code
_entity_poly.pdbx_strand_id
1 'polypeptide(L)'
;MKNVFYVETKLGKIKIVENGTAITHMYFGSNEPEEIQGLETPLLAEAAKQLNEYLAGKRKNFDLPLAPEGTAFQKAVWNALQKIPYGETCSYGEVAKNIERP
;
A
#
# COMPACT_ATOMS: atom_id res chain seq x y z
N MET A 1 -13.33 11.97 5.23
CA MET A 1 -12.30 12.29 6.25
C MET A 1 -11.18 11.28 6.08
N LYS A 2 -9.91 11.69 6.07
CA LYS A 2 -8.79 10.73 6.02
C LYS A 2 -8.51 10.26 7.44
N ASN A 3 -8.26 8.96 7.64
CA ASN A 3 -7.81 8.39 8.92
C ASN A 3 -6.40 7.85 8.76
N VAL A 4 -5.60 7.91 9.83
CA VAL A 4 -4.19 7.51 9.82
C VAL A 4 -3.89 6.56 10.96
N PHE A 5 -3.13 5.51 10.66
CA PHE A 5 -2.60 4.58 11.65
C PHE A 5 -1.12 4.33 11.40
N TYR A 6 -0.36 4.14 12.48
CA TYR A 6 1.06 3.86 12.43
C TYR A 6 1.31 2.44 12.94
N VAL A 7 2.06 1.67 12.14
CA VAL A 7 2.47 0.31 12.48
C VAL A 7 3.97 0.31 12.71
N GLU A 8 4.40 -0.10 13.90
CA GLU A 8 5.81 -0.39 14.15
C GLU A 8 6.15 -1.77 13.57
N THR A 9 7.18 -1.83 12.72
CA THR A 9 7.57 -3.07 12.04
C THR A 9 9.07 -3.28 12.09
N LYS A 10 9.53 -4.49 11.73
CA LYS A 10 10.96 -4.80 11.57
C LYS A 10 11.67 -3.96 10.50
N LEU A 11 10.92 -3.30 9.60
CA LEU A 11 11.44 -2.41 8.57
C LEU A 11 11.38 -0.93 8.99
N GLY A 12 11.06 -0.66 10.26
CA GLY A 12 10.77 0.66 10.78
C GLY A 12 9.28 0.98 10.78
N LYS A 13 8.97 2.23 11.14
CA LYS A 13 7.61 2.73 11.25
C LYS A 13 6.96 2.87 9.88
N ILE A 14 5.75 2.35 9.72
CA ILE A 14 4.96 2.45 8.49
C ILE A 14 3.67 3.22 8.80
N LYS A 15 3.39 4.25 8.00
CA LYS A 15 2.15 5.04 8.07
C LYS A 15 1.17 4.50 7.04
N ILE A 16 -0.07 4.20 7.46
CA ILE A 16 -1.16 3.75 6.58
C ILE A 16 -2.28 4.80 6.64
N VAL A 17 -2.80 5.19 5.47
CA VAL A 17 -3.84 6.22 5.34
C VAL A 17 -5.04 5.67 4.56
N GLU A 18 -6.24 5.89 5.08
CA GLU A 18 -7.50 5.55 4.42
C GLU A 18 -8.42 6.76 4.26
N ASN A 19 -9.46 6.62 3.44
CA ASN A 19 -10.54 7.61 3.27
C ASN A 19 -11.88 7.18 3.91
N GLY A 20 -11.86 6.12 4.74
CA GLY A 20 -13.03 5.50 5.37
C GLY A 20 -13.63 4.32 4.61
N THR A 21 -13.25 4.09 3.35
CA THR A 21 -13.70 2.92 2.57
C THR A 21 -12.55 2.12 1.96
N ALA A 22 -11.39 2.76 1.73
CA ALA A 22 -10.23 2.12 1.13
C ALA A 22 -8.92 2.75 1.62
N ILE A 23 -7.84 1.95 1.58
CA ILE A 23 -6.47 2.42 1.76
C ILE A 23 -6.07 3.25 0.55
N THR A 24 -5.55 4.43 0.82
CA THR A 24 -5.19 5.42 -0.21
C THR A 24 -3.67 5.61 -0.29
N HIS A 25 -2.97 5.55 0.84
CA HIS A 25 -1.53 5.79 0.90
C HIS A 25 -0.86 4.89 1.95
N MET A 26 0.41 4.59 1.71
CA MET A 26 1.30 3.91 2.65
C MET A 26 2.71 4.50 2.51
N TYR A 27 3.36 4.78 3.64
CA TYR A 27 4.68 5.42 3.66
C TYR A 27 5.62 4.74 4.64
N PHE A 28 6.89 4.65 4.28
CA PHE A 28 7.96 4.34 5.22
C PHE A 28 8.41 5.60 5.95
N GLY A 29 8.56 5.51 7.28
CA GLY A 29 9.01 6.61 8.12
C GLY A 29 7.94 7.68 8.37
N SER A 30 8.38 8.80 8.93
CA SER A 30 7.52 9.90 9.41
C SER A 30 7.45 11.11 8.48
N ASN A 31 8.12 11.08 7.31
CA ASN A 31 8.28 12.26 6.47
C ASN A 31 7.14 12.39 5.44
N GLU A 32 6.00 12.98 5.85
CA GLU A 32 5.02 13.74 5.02
C GLU A 32 3.89 14.29 5.95
N PRO A 33 3.22 15.44 5.63
CA PRO A 33 2.79 16.46 6.61
C PRO A 33 1.70 16.05 7.62
N GLU A 34 1.62 16.90 8.65
CA GLU A 34 1.08 16.78 10.01
C GLU A 34 -0.26 16.06 10.28
N GLU A 35 -0.31 15.55 11.51
CA GLU A 35 -1.44 15.18 12.39
C GLU A 35 -2.83 15.14 11.76
N ILE A 36 -3.09 14.02 11.08
CA ILE A 36 -4.46 13.51 10.97
C ILE A 36 -4.68 12.64 12.20
N GLN A 37 -5.80 12.89 12.90
CA GLN A 37 -6.20 12.20 14.13
C GLN A 37 -5.97 10.68 13.97
N GLY A 38 -5.11 10.14 14.84
CA GLY A 38 -4.75 8.73 14.88
C GLY A 38 -5.93 7.91 15.37
N LEU A 39 -6.91 7.70 14.50
CA LEU A 39 -8.06 6.85 14.78
C LEU A 39 -7.80 5.48 14.15
N GLU A 40 -7.63 4.48 14.99
CA GLU A 40 -7.67 3.09 14.55
C GLU A 40 -9.09 2.75 14.11
N THR A 41 -9.27 2.54 12.81
CA THR A 41 -10.51 2.02 12.25
C THR A 41 -10.38 0.52 12.00
N PRO A 42 -11.49 -0.24 11.85
CA PRO A 42 -11.42 -1.65 11.54
C PRO A 42 -10.59 -1.98 10.28
N LEU A 43 -10.64 -1.10 9.26
CA LEU A 43 -9.86 -1.26 8.05
C LEU A 43 -8.36 -0.99 8.27
N LEU A 44 -7.99 0.03 9.04
CA LEU A 44 -6.58 0.28 9.40
C LEU A 44 -6.02 -0.84 10.29
N ALA A 45 -6.80 -1.37 11.22
CA ALA A 45 -6.43 -2.50 12.06
C ALA A 45 -6.19 -3.78 11.22
N GLU A 46 -7.09 -4.07 10.27
CA GLU A 46 -6.92 -5.20 9.35
C GLU A 46 -5.69 -5.00 8.45
N ALA A 47 -5.48 -3.79 7.92
CA ALA A 47 -4.29 -3.48 7.14
C ALA A 47 -2.99 -3.70 7.93
N ALA A 48 -2.95 -3.25 9.19
CA ALA A 48 -1.81 -3.46 10.09
C ALA A 48 -1.58 -4.95 10.38
N LYS A 49 -2.64 -5.72 10.61
CA LYS A 49 -2.56 -7.17 10.81
C LYS A 49 -2.00 -7.87 9.57
N GLN A 50 -2.54 -7.61 8.39
CA GLN A 50 -2.06 -8.23 7.15
C GLN A 50 -0.60 -7.86 6.85
N LEU A 51 -0.21 -6.61 7.12
CA LEU A 51 1.18 -6.16 6.98
C LEU A 51 2.12 -6.94 7.91
N ASN A 52 1.73 -7.13 9.17
CA ASN A 52 2.50 -7.93 10.12
C ASN A 52 2.59 -9.41 9.72
N GLU A 53 1.50 -10.00 9.24
CA GLU A 53 1.49 -11.38 8.71
C GLU A 53 2.42 -11.52 7.49
N TYR A 54 2.41 -10.53 6.60
CA TYR A 54 3.28 -10.50 5.42
C TYR A 54 4.75 -10.42 5.81
N LEU A 55 5.10 -9.51 6.72
CA LEU A 55 6.47 -9.36 7.20
C LEU A 55 6.94 -10.58 8.02
N ALA A 56 6.02 -11.33 8.62
CA ALA A 56 6.31 -12.61 9.27
C ALA A 56 6.38 -13.81 8.30
N GLY A 57 6.14 -13.60 7.00
CA GLY A 57 6.11 -14.67 5.99
C GLY A 57 4.88 -15.58 6.05
N LYS A 58 3.86 -15.23 6.85
CA LYS A 58 2.62 -16.00 7.01
C LYS A 58 1.57 -15.69 5.93
N ARG A 59 1.71 -14.56 5.27
CA ARG A 59 0.82 -14.08 4.20
C ARG A 59 1.63 -13.75 2.95
N LYS A 60 1.08 -14.08 1.78
CA LYS A 60 1.65 -13.77 0.46
C LYS A 60 0.78 -12.81 -0.37
N ASN A 61 -0.51 -12.72 -0.07
CA ASN A 61 -1.48 -11.88 -0.78
C ASN A 61 -2.22 -10.97 0.20
N PHE A 62 -2.50 -9.74 -0.21
CA PHE A 62 -3.32 -8.80 0.55
C PHE A 62 -4.77 -8.86 0.09
N ASP A 63 -5.69 -8.72 1.04
CA ASP A 63 -7.13 -8.59 0.79
C ASP A 63 -7.59 -7.32 1.50
N LEU A 64 -7.34 -6.18 0.84
CA LEU A 64 -7.62 -4.85 1.35
C LEU A 64 -8.22 -4.01 0.23
N PRO A 65 -9.27 -3.22 0.49
CA PRO A 65 -9.77 -2.25 -0.48
C PRO A 65 -8.72 -1.17 -0.73
N LEU A 66 -8.26 -1.02 -1.97
CA LEU A 66 -7.28 -0.02 -2.38
C LEU A 66 -7.92 1.04 -3.29
N ALA A 67 -7.67 2.30 -3.01
CA ALA A 67 -8.08 3.44 -3.83
C ALA A 67 -6.94 4.48 -3.91
N PRO A 68 -5.79 4.13 -4.52
CA PRO A 68 -4.65 5.04 -4.58
C PRO A 68 -4.97 6.29 -5.41
N GLU A 69 -4.57 7.44 -4.91
CA GLU A 69 -4.73 8.74 -5.56
C GLU A 69 -3.55 9.00 -6.50
N GLY A 70 -3.82 9.23 -7.78
CA GLY A 70 -2.77 9.43 -8.79
C GLY A 70 -3.31 9.64 -10.21
N THR A 71 -2.41 10.03 -11.11
CA THR A 71 -2.69 10.20 -12.54
C THR A 71 -3.12 8.89 -13.19
N ALA A 72 -3.77 8.97 -14.36
CA ALA A 72 -4.13 7.78 -15.14
C ALA A 72 -2.92 6.90 -15.46
N PHE A 73 -1.77 7.52 -15.75
CA PHE A 73 -0.52 6.80 -16.00
C PHE A 73 -0.02 6.07 -14.75
N GLN A 74 0.03 6.73 -13.58
CA GLN A 74 0.41 6.08 -12.32
C GLN A 74 -0.49 4.90 -11.98
N LYS A 75 -1.82 5.06 -12.14
CA LYS A 75 -2.78 3.97 -11.92
C LYS A 75 -2.57 2.79 -12.87
N ALA A 76 -2.26 3.05 -14.14
CA ALA A 76 -1.92 1.99 -15.09
C ALA A 76 -0.66 1.21 -14.65
N VAL A 77 0.39 1.93 -14.23
CA VAL A 77 1.61 1.31 -13.66
C VAL A 77 1.25 0.46 -12.43
N TRP A 78 0.53 1.00 -11.47
CA TRP A 78 0.16 0.26 -10.25
C TRP A 78 -0.70 -0.97 -10.53
N ASN A 79 -1.59 -0.92 -11.51
CA ASN A 79 -2.36 -2.09 -11.96
C ASN A 79 -1.48 -3.17 -12.59
N ALA A 80 -0.42 -2.77 -13.30
CA ALA A 80 0.56 -3.73 -13.81
C ALA A 80 1.40 -4.34 -12.68
N LEU A 81 1.82 -3.53 -11.69
CA LEU A 81 2.60 -4.01 -10.53
C LEU A 81 1.83 -5.04 -9.68
N GLN A 82 0.51 -4.89 -9.55
CA GLN A 82 -0.33 -5.86 -8.81
C GLN A 82 -0.37 -7.26 -9.44
N LYS A 83 0.05 -7.42 -10.69
CA LYS A 83 0.11 -8.72 -11.38
C LYS A 83 1.40 -9.49 -11.10
N ILE A 84 2.38 -8.87 -10.44
CA ILE A 84 3.65 -9.52 -10.09
C ILE A 84 3.41 -10.44 -8.89
N PRO A 85 3.62 -11.76 -9.01
CA PRO A 85 3.44 -12.68 -7.89
C PRO A 85 4.45 -12.45 -6.75
N TYR A 86 4.08 -12.89 -5.55
CA TYR A 86 4.99 -12.88 -4.41
C TYR A 86 6.28 -13.64 -4.69
N GLY A 87 7.43 -13.00 -4.44
CA GLY A 87 8.76 -13.59 -4.63
C GLY A 87 9.30 -13.49 -6.06
N GLU A 88 8.51 -12.97 -6.99
CA GLU A 88 8.90 -12.74 -8.38
C GLU A 88 9.35 -11.29 -8.60
N THR A 89 10.04 -11.06 -9.72
CA THR A 89 10.50 -9.72 -10.13
C THR A 89 10.10 -9.45 -11.57
N CYS A 90 10.00 -8.17 -11.93
CA CYS A 90 9.91 -7.73 -13.32
C CYS A 90 10.75 -6.47 -13.50
N SER A 91 11.21 -6.24 -14.73
CA SER A 91 11.93 -5.05 -15.14
C SER A 91 10.98 -3.89 -15.43
N TYR A 92 11.50 -2.66 -15.36
CA TYR A 92 10.78 -1.46 -15.79
C TYR A 92 10.29 -1.56 -17.24
N GLY A 93 11.09 -2.16 -18.13
CA GLY A 93 10.70 -2.35 -19.53
C GLY A 93 9.53 -3.33 -19.71
N GLU A 94 9.42 -4.36 -18.86
CA GLU A 94 8.25 -5.26 -18.88
C GLU A 94 7.00 -4.55 -18.37
N VAL A 95 7.10 -3.73 -17.33
CA VAL A 95 5.98 -2.89 -16.87
C VAL A 95 5.54 -1.93 -17.96
N ALA A 96 6.49 -1.25 -18.62
CA ALA A 96 6.26 -0.34 -19.73
C ALA A 96 5.51 -1.01 -20.90
N LYS A 97 5.93 -2.22 -21.28
CA LYS A 97 5.23 -3.06 -22.27
C LYS A 97 3.82 -3.43 -21.82
N ASN A 98 3.64 -3.84 -20.56
CA ASN A 98 2.34 -4.25 -20.02
C ASN A 98 1.31 -3.11 -19.95
N ILE A 99 1.75 -1.86 -19.96
CA ILE A 99 0.87 -0.68 -19.99
C ILE A 99 0.83 -0.01 -21.39
N GLU A 100 1.31 -0.72 -22.42
CA GLU A 100 1.33 -0.27 -23.83
C GLU A 100 2.08 1.06 -24.03
N ARG A 101 3.16 1.28 -23.25
CA ARG A 101 4.03 2.46 -23.35
C ARG A 101 5.50 2.01 -23.29
N PRO A 102 5.99 1.28 -24.31
CA PRO A 102 7.32 0.68 -24.33
C PRO A 102 8.47 1.70 -24.32
#